data_AF-A0AA88WNK5-F1
#
_entry.id   AF-A0AA88WNK5-F1
#
_cell.length_a   1.000
_cell.length_b   1.000
_cell.length_c   1.000
_cell.angle_alpha   90.00
_cell.angle_beta   90.00
_cell.angle_gamma   90.00
#
_symmetry.space_group_name_H-M   'P 1'
#
loop_
_entity.id
_entity.type
_entity.pdbx_description
1 polymer ?
#
loop_
_entity_poly.entity_id
_entity_poly.type
_entity_poly.pdbx_seq_one_letter_code
_entity_poly.pdbx_strand_id
1 'polypeptide(L)'
;MANNASRLIMLKLKASQPPSPSRWFCTSTAVAAKSAMAKNRGDTLFSKLTALRGSEEAKVPETLEEWAAKEVKPIKRFDIIGIVYHFRKYKKYNHAIKLYEWMEKSKTRMKNADHAIRMDLLAKVEGVASAEKYFGSLQGDAKTNRTYGALFNCYCKEKVLDKALELFEKMKDLGFTSTLNYNNMMALYLDVSQPEKVPLLAEEMEVKNIAADHYTYNQLVQSYASQNDFDAVEAVLLKMERNEVQRDWFTYGNLATGYVNAGLIEKANAALEEMKKIENLHDREAFHTLITLYARTSNPSGVIQAWDSLKSIFPKPSNVSYLIMLLALSKLGDVITLEKLFAEWELDCLNYDVRVANVIIESYLNRDMVEKATLIYENIMKRGSEPNLRTLEAFASFYIEKHQIDLALIFLEMGASKANPDRHKWFPTEKTVAMFLKYFEEKNDMENAERFCKSMKKIGRLDDP
;
A
#
# COMPACT_ATOMS: atom_id res chain seq x y z
N MET A 1 -10.71 -34.85 -22.95
CA MET A 1 -9.28 -34.49 -22.88
C MET A 1 -8.88 -33.75 -21.58
N ALA A 2 -9.80 -33.35 -20.71
CA ALA A 2 -9.51 -32.67 -19.43
C ALA A 2 -8.83 -33.54 -18.33
N ASN A 3 -8.74 -34.86 -18.51
CA ASN A 3 -8.30 -35.78 -17.43
C ASN A 3 -6.76 -35.94 -17.32
N ASN A 4 -6.01 -35.63 -18.39
CA ASN A 4 -4.54 -35.73 -18.38
C ASN A 4 -3.86 -34.51 -17.76
N ALA A 5 -4.44 -33.32 -17.91
CA ALA A 5 -3.92 -32.09 -17.29
C ALA A 5 -4.03 -32.15 -15.76
N SER A 6 -5.20 -32.55 -15.22
CA SER A 6 -5.42 -32.71 -13.78
C SER A 6 -4.50 -33.76 -13.14
N ARG A 7 -4.21 -34.87 -13.85
CA ARG A 7 -3.24 -35.88 -13.39
C ARG A 7 -1.80 -35.37 -13.38
N LEU A 8 -1.39 -34.60 -14.38
CA LEU A 8 -0.04 -34.04 -14.46
C LEU A 8 0.20 -32.98 -13.37
N ILE A 9 -0.83 -32.18 -13.07
CA ILE A 9 -0.82 -31.16 -12.00
C ILE A 9 -0.74 -31.84 -10.63
N MET A 10 -1.54 -32.88 -10.36
CA MET A 10 -1.47 -33.67 -9.12
C MET A 10 -0.10 -34.32 -8.89
N LEU A 11 0.52 -34.87 -9.95
CA LEU A 11 1.85 -35.48 -9.88
C LEU A 11 2.96 -34.44 -9.59
N LYS A 12 2.83 -33.22 -10.11
CA LYS A 12 3.81 -32.15 -9.89
C LYS A 12 3.63 -31.44 -8.55
N LEU A 13 2.40 -31.25 -8.06
CA LEU A 13 2.10 -30.63 -6.77
C LEU A 13 2.46 -31.55 -5.58
N LYS A 14 2.35 -32.88 -5.73
CA LYS A 14 2.81 -33.84 -4.71
C LYS A 14 4.34 -33.95 -4.62
N ALA A 15 5.10 -33.44 -5.58
CA ALA A 15 6.55 -33.57 -5.66
C ALA A 15 7.34 -32.37 -5.08
N SER A 16 6.68 -31.31 -4.61
CA SER A 16 7.37 -30.11 -4.09
C SER A 16 7.55 -30.15 -2.56
N GLN A 17 8.64 -30.77 -2.10
CA GLN A 17 9.26 -30.42 -0.82
C GLN A 17 10.18 -29.20 -1.00
N PRO A 18 10.34 -28.34 0.02
CA PRO A 18 11.26 -27.19 -0.08
C PRO A 18 12.71 -27.69 -0.20
N PRO A 19 13.50 -27.20 -1.16
CA PRO A 19 14.93 -27.51 -1.17
C PRO A 19 15.63 -26.79 -0.01
N SER A 20 16.48 -27.52 0.71
CA SER A 20 17.44 -26.98 1.67
C SER A 20 18.41 -25.98 1.01
N PRO A 21 18.92 -24.97 1.72
CA PRO A 21 19.76 -23.94 1.13
C PRO A 21 21.16 -24.48 0.78
N SER A 22 21.41 -24.74 -0.51
CA SER A 22 22.75 -25.05 -1.00
C SER A 22 23.55 -23.77 -1.24
N ARG A 23 24.71 -23.72 -0.58
CA ARG A 23 25.76 -22.70 -0.72
C ARG A 23 26.21 -22.59 -2.19
N TRP A 24 26.29 -21.36 -2.69
CA TRP A 24 27.08 -21.04 -3.89
C TRP A 24 28.16 -20.02 -3.54
N PHE A 25 29.41 -20.39 -3.84
CA PHE A 25 30.63 -19.60 -3.67
C PHE A 25 30.84 -18.62 -4.84
N CYS A 26 31.35 -17.44 -4.46
CA CYS A 26 32.30 -16.54 -5.14
C CYS A 26 32.31 -16.41 -6.68
N THR A 27 32.05 -15.18 -7.14
CA THR A 27 32.79 -14.56 -8.26
C THR A 27 33.55 -13.34 -7.75
N SER A 28 34.82 -13.56 -7.40
CA SER A 28 35.74 -12.59 -6.77
C SER A 28 36.38 -11.58 -7.72
N THR A 29 36.06 -11.61 -9.02
CA THR A 29 36.79 -10.83 -10.05
C THR A 29 36.05 -9.57 -10.53
N ALA A 30 34.76 -9.38 -10.24
CA ALA A 30 34.04 -8.15 -10.58
C ALA A 30 34.10 -7.06 -9.48
N VAL A 31 34.52 -7.43 -8.25
CA VAL A 31 34.61 -6.52 -7.10
C VAL A 31 35.87 -5.64 -7.15
N ALA A 32 36.95 -6.15 -7.75
CA ALA A 32 38.23 -5.44 -7.82
C ALA A 32 38.20 -4.21 -8.78
N ALA A 33 37.40 -4.25 -9.84
CA ALA A 33 37.33 -3.15 -10.81
C ALA A 33 36.45 -1.97 -10.35
N LYS A 34 35.45 -2.21 -9.48
CA LYS A 34 34.65 -1.13 -8.87
C LYS A 34 35.32 -0.49 -7.65
N SER A 35 36.30 -1.14 -7.03
CA SER A 35 37.01 -0.57 -5.85
C SER A 35 38.02 0.51 -6.22
N ALA A 36 38.54 0.51 -7.46
CA ALA A 36 39.57 1.46 -7.90
C ALA A 36 39.01 2.86 -8.26
N MET A 37 37.76 2.97 -8.73
CA MET A 37 37.16 4.27 -9.10
C MET A 37 36.34 4.94 -7.98
N ALA A 38 36.09 4.25 -6.85
CA ALA A 38 35.33 4.80 -5.72
C ALA A 38 36.21 5.54 -4.68
N LYS A 39 37.52 5.65 -4.92
CA LYS A 39 38.51 6.00 -3.90
C LYS A 39 38.51 7.46 -3.42
N ASN A 40 37.59 8.32 -3.88
CA ASN A 40 37.55 9.74 -3.48
C ASN A 40 36.15 10.32 -3.13
N ARG A 41 35.13 9.49 -2.83
CA ARG A 41 33.86 9.95 -2.22
C ARG A 41 33.54 9.27 -0.87
N GLY A 42 34.57 8.74 -0.19
CA GLY A 42 34.42 7.48 0.56
C GLY A 42 34.36 7.50 2.09
N ASP A 43 34.53 8.62 2.80
CA ASP A 43 34.57 8.55 4.28
C ASP A 43 33.73 9.65 4.95
N THR A 44 32.41 9.55 4.82
CA THR A 44 31.46 10.39 5.58
C THR A 44 30.56 9.51 6.45
N LEU A 45 30.10 10.05 7.58
CA LEU A 45 29.10 9.37 8.41
C LEU A 45 27.84 8.99 7.61
N PHE A 46 27.41 9.88 6.71
CA PHE A 46 26.28 9.65 5.81
C PHE A 46 26.51 8.43 4.90
N SER A 47 27.68 8.32 4.25
CA SER A 47 27.97 7.20 3.35
C SER A 47 28.06 5.86 4.09
N LYS A 48 28.57 5.83 5.33
CA LYS A 48 28.63 4.61 6.14
C LYS A 48 27.25 4.12 6.57
N LEU A 49 26.42 5.03 7.10
CA LEU A 49 25.08 4.68 7.55
C LEU A 49 24.13 4.33 6.40
N THR A 50 24.25 5.02 5.26
CA THR A 50 23.41 4.71 4.09
C THR A 50 23.76 3.40 3.40
N ALA A 51 25.00 2.91 3.57
CA ALA A 51 25.44 1.60 3.07
C ALA A 51 24.86 0.42 3.86
N LEU A 52 24.34 0.63 5.07
CA LEU A 52 23.73 -0.42 5.88
C LEU A 52 22.49 -1.01 5.19
N ARG A 53 22.46 -2.35 5.14
CA ARG A 53 21.34 -3.11 4.59
C ARG A 53 20.13 -3.08 5.53
N GLY A 54 18.98 -3.47 5.00
CA GLY A 54 17.71 -3.46 5.72
C GLY A 54 17.68 -4.27 7.02
N SER A 55 18.54 -5.28 7.15
CA SER A 55 18.67 -6.15 8.34
C SER A 55 19.83 -5.74 9.27
N GLU A 56 20.48 -4.61 9.01
CA GLU A 56 21.65 -4.13 9.75
C GLU A 56 21.33 -2.89 10.60
N GLU A 57 20.06 -2.69 10.96
CA GLU A 57 19.62 -1.59 11.81
C GLU A 57 20.31 -1.58 13.19
N ALA A 58 20.66 -2.76 13.72
CA ALA A 58 21.37 -2.91 14.99
C ALA A 58 22.80 -2.33 14.96
N LYS A 59 23.41 -2.20 13.76
CA LYS A 59 24.76 -1.64 13.57
C LYS A 59 24.77 -0.11 13.51
N VAL A 60 23.60 0.53 13.47
CA VAL A 60 23.49 2.00 13.40
C VAL A 60 24.14 2.67 14.62
N PRO A 61 23.84 2.27 15.88
CA PRO A 61 24.49 2.85 17.06
C PRO A 61 26.00 2.56 17.10
N GLU A 62 26.44 1.35 16.78
CA GLU A 62 27.86 0.95 16.73
C GLU A 62 28.64 1.84 15.75
N THR A 63 28.09 2.05 14.55
CA THR A 63 28.70 2.92 13.52
C THR A 63 28.81 4.37 13.98
N LEU A 64 27.83 4.86 14.75
CA LEU A 64 27.86 6.21 15.32
C LEU A 64 28.92 6.34 16.43
N GLU A 65 29.03 5.34 17.30
CA GLU A 65 30.01 5.29 18.38
C GLU A 65 31.44 5.19 17.83
N GLU A 66 31.67 4.33 16.84
CA GLU A 66 32.95 4.24 16.13
C GLU A 66 33.33 5.55 15.44
N TRP A 67 32.35 6.26 14.88
CA TRP A 67 32.58 7.56 14.26
C TRP A 67 32.88 8.64 15.29
N ALA A 68 32.16 8.66 16.40
CA ALA A 68 32.38 9.59 17.51
C ALA A 68 33.75 9.37 18.18
N ALA A 69 34.19 8.13 18.31
CA ALA A 69 35.48 7.74 18.90
C ALA A 69 36.70 8.14 18.05
N LYS A 70 36.53 8.39 16.75
CA LYS A 70 37.63 8.79 15.85
C LYS A 70 38.09 10.24 16.02
N GLU A 71 37.47 11.02 16.91
CA GLU A 71 37.77 12.43 17.24
C GLU A 71 37.85 13.44 16.07
N VAL A 72 37.60 13.03 14.81
CA VAL A 72 37.81 13.91 13.65
C VAL A 72 36.81 15.06 13.60
N LYS A 73 35.52 14.84 13.95
CA LYS A 73 34.47 15.86 14.09
C LYS A 73 33.33 15.40 15.02
N PRO A 74 32.84 16.23 15.94
CA PRO A 74 31.67 15.89 16.77
C PRO A 74 30.40 15.77 15.91
N ILE A 75 29.60 14.72 16.14
CA ILE A 75 28.32 14.52 15.44
C ILE A 75 27.33 15.58 15.92
N LYS A 76 26.87 16.45 15.01
CA LYS A 76 25.91 17.50 15.35
C LYS A 76 24.48 17.02 15.08
N ARG A 77 23.52 17.68 15.75
CA ARG A 77 22.07 17.46 15.53
C ARG A 77 21.68 17.48 14.05
N PHE A 78 22.23 18.40 13.25
CA PHE A 78 21.91 18.55 11.83
C PHE A 78 22.39 17.36 10.98
N ASP A 79 23.53 16.74 11.34
CA ASP A 79 24.04 15.56 10.63
C ASP A 79 23.05 14.40 10.77
N ILE A 80 22.53 14.20 11.98
CA ILE A 80 21.56 13.13 12.25
C ILE A 80 20.22 13.40 11.55
N ILE A 81 19.71 14.62 11.59
CA ILE A 81 18.43 14.97 10.94
C ILE A 81 18.51 14.75 9.42
N GLY A 82 19.64 15.09 8.80
CA GLY A 82 19.85 14.84 7.37
C GLY A 82 19.78 13.35 7.02
N ILE A 83 20.38 12.49 7.85
CA ILE A 83 20.35 11.04 7.64
C ILE A 83 18.96 10.47 7.95
N VAL A 84 18.30 10.92 9.02
CA VAL A 84 16.92 10.54 9.35
C VAL A 84 15.98 10.89 8.19
N TYR A 85 16.11 12.09 7.61
CA TYR A 85 15.32 12.50 6.45
C TYR A 85 15.53 11.55 5.28
N HIS A 86 16.78 11.20 4.97
CA HIS A 86 17.10 10.22 3.94
C HIS A 86 16.46 8.85 4.22
N PHE A 87 16.62 8.32 5.43
CA PHE A 87 16.02 7.03 5.80
C PHE A 87 14.48 7.06 5.74
N ARG A 88 13.83 8.14 6.17
CA ARG A 88 12.38 8.32 6.04
C ARG A 88 11.94 8.34 4.58
N LYS A 89 12.67 9.04 3.71
CA LYS A 89 12.41 9.10 2.26
C LYS A 89 12.44 7.71 1.62
N TYR A 90 13.39 6.86 2.02
CA TYR A 90 13.53 5.49 1.52
C TYR A 90 12.83 4.43 2.39
N LYS A 91 11.91 4.85 3.28
CA LYS A 91 11.12 3.99 4.17
C LYS A 91 11.95 3.05 5.07
N LYS A 92 13.22 3.39 5.35
CA LYS A 92 14.09 2.70 6.32
C LYS A 92 13.80 3.19 7.74
N TYR A 93 12.56 3.00 8.22
CA TYR A 93 12.10 3.56 9.50
C TYR A 93 12.86 2.96 10.70
N ASN A 94 13.23 1.67 10.64
CA ASN A 94 14.02 0.98 11.66
C ASN A 94 15.43 1.60 11.83
N HIS A 95 16.08 2.01 10.76
CA HIS A 95 17.38 2.71 10.85
C HIS A 95 17.20 4.13 11.40
N ALA A 96 16.12 4.81 11.01
CA ALA A 96 15.83 6.17 11.46
C ALA A 96 15.52 6.26 12.96
N ILE A 97 14.81 5.28 13.53
CA ILE A 97 14.50 5.27 14.96
C ILE A 97 15.76 5.07 15.81
N LYS A 98 16.69 4.20 15.38
CA LYS A 98 17.98 3.98 16.04
C LYS A 98 18.86 5.22 16.11
N LEU A 99 18.81 6.08 15.09
CA LEU A 99 19.49 7.39 15.13
C LEU A 99 18.96 8.29 16.25
N TYR A 100 17.64 8.32 16.47
CA TYR A 100 17.07 9.12 17.55
C TYR A 100 17.28 8.48 18.92
N GLU A 101 17.29 7.15 19.05
CA GLU A 101 17.65 6.47 20.30
C GLU A 101 19.08 6.84 20.73
N TRP A 102 20.01 6.88 19.77
CA TRP A 102 21.37 7.32 20.01
C TRP A 102 21.45 8.82 20.35
N MET A 103 20.67 9.68 19.67
CA MET A 103 20.62 11.12 19.95
C MET A 103 20.18 11.41 21.40
N GLU A 104 19.23 10.64 21.92
CA GLU A 104 18.72 10.73 23.28
C GLU A 104 19.77 10.29 24.31
N LYS A 105 20.45 9.15 24.05
CA LYS A 105 21.54 8.63 24.92
C LYS A 105 22.75 9.55 24.96
N SER A 106 23.12 10.15 23.82
CA SER A 106 24.28 11.05 23.70
C SER A 106 24.09 12.43 24.34
N LYS A 107 22.97 12.67 25.04
CA LYS A 107 22.58 13.97 25.63
C LYS A 107 22.56 15.13 24.62
N THR A 108 22.42 14.82 23.32
CA THR A 108 22.25 15.84 22.30
C THR A 108 20.88 16.49 22.49
N ARG A 109 20.83 17.82 22.62
CA ARG A 109 19.57 18.54 22.85
C ARG A 109 18.63 18.38 21.65
N MET A 110 17.58 17.57 21.84
CA MET A 110 16.45 17.45 20.91
C MET A 110 15.57 18.70 20.99
N LYS A 111 15.02 19.11 19.84
CA LYS A 111 14.00 20.15 19.73
C LYS A 111 12.62 19.51 19.58
N ASN A 112 11.57 20.29 19.74
CA ASN A 112 10.17 19.83 19.59
C ASN A 112 9.89 19.18 18.23
N ALA A 113 10.55 19.66 17.16
CA ALA A 113 10.47 19.04 15.83
C ALA A 113 11.10 17.62 15.79
N ASP A 114 12.16 17.38 16.57
CA ASP A 114 12.80 16.06 16.66
C ASP A 114 11.93 15.09 17.43
N HIS A 115 11.33 15.55 18.54
CA HIS A 115 10.36 14.76 19.29
C HIS A 115 9.16 14.36 18.41
N ALA A 116 8.63 15.30 17.62
CA ALA A 116 7.55 15.04 16.66
C ALA A 116 7.93 13.98 15.60
N ILE A 117 9.12 14.07 15.01
CA ILE A 117 9.59 13.08 14.02
C ILE A 117 9.82 11.71 14.69
N ARG A 118 10.40 11.67 15.88
CA ARG A 118 10.62 10.44 16.63
C ARG A 118 9.29 9.74 16.95
N MET A 119 8.25 10.49 17.31
CA MET A 119 6.91 9.93 17.53
C MET A 119 6.33 9.32 16.25
N ASP A 120 6.42 10.00 15.10
CA ASP A 120 6.00 9.44 13.79
C ASP A 120 6.78 8.16 13.44
N LEU A 121 8.07 8.07 13.83
CA LEU A 121 8.88 6.87 13.64
C LEU A 121 8.48 5.73 14.59
N LEU A 122 8.28 6.02 15.88
CA LEU A 122 7.81 5.05 16.87
C LEU A 122 6.47 4.45 16.44
N ALA A 123 5.52 5.28 16.02
CA ALA A 123 4.23 4.81 15.53
C ALA A 123 4.36 3.84 14.35
N LYS A 124 5.25 4.13 13.39
CA LYS A 124 5.46 3.29 12.19
C LYS A 124 6.22 1.99 12.44
N VAL A 125 7.10 1.96 13.45
CA VAL A 125 7.97 0.81 13.72
C VAL A 125 7.40 -0.10 14.79
N GLU A 126 6.88 0.49 15.86
CA GLU A 126 6.45 -0.21 17.08
C GLU A 126 4.95 -0.08 17.36
N GLY A 127 4.24 0.74 16.57
CA GLY A 127 2.82 1.02 16.74
C GLY A 127 2.55 2.27 17.57
N VAL A 128 1.29 2.72 17.51
CA VAL A 128 0.82 3.96 18.15
C VAL A 128 1.08 3.99 19.65
N ALA A 129 0.94 2.85 20.34
CA ALA A 129 1.13 2.77 21.79
C ALA A 129 2.54 3.21 22.24
N SER A 130 3.58 2.88 21.46
CA SER A 130 4.94 3.36 21.72
C SER A 130 5.06 4.88 21.56
N ALA A 131 4.38 5.45 20.56
CA ALA A 131 4.35 6.90 20.36
C ALA A 131 3.61 7.63 21.51
N GLU A 132 2.52 7.05 22.03
CA GLU A 132 1.78 7.55 23.20
C GLU A 132 2.65 7.54 24.46
N LYS A 133 3.30 6.41 24.73
CA LYS A 133 4.21 6.27 25.88
C LYS A 133 5.32 7.32 25.83
N TYR A 134 5.90 7.52 24.64
CA TYR A 134 6.92 8.53 24.44
C TYR A 134 6.39 9.94 24.67
N PHE A 135 5.22 10.29 24.11
CA PHE A 135 4.58 11.58 24.34
C PHE A 135 4.27 11.81 25.83
N GLY A 136 3.84 10.77 26.54
CA GLY A 136 3.61 10.78 27.99
C GLY A 136 4.86 11.17 28.77
N SER A 137 6.03 10.66 28.38
CA SER A 137 7.33 10.95 29.01
C SER A 137 7.90 12.34 28.72
N LEU A 138 7.34 13.08 27.75
CA LEU A 138 7.79 14.44 27.44
C LEU A 138 7.45 15.41 28.58
N GLN A 139 8.39 16.29 28.90
CA GLN A 139 8.20 17.41 29.82
C GLN A 139 7.24 18.45 29.23
N GLY A 140 6.64 19.29 30.08
CA GLY A 140 5.60 20.25 29.68
C GLY A 140 6.04 21.23 28.58
N ASP A 141 7.30 21.66 28.60
CA ASP A 141 7.90 22.57 27.61
C ASP A 141 8.09 21.92 26.22
N ALA A 142 8.22 20.58 26.18
CA ALA A 142 8.28 19.81 24.94
C ALA A 142 6.89 19.45 24.37
N LYS A 143 5.81 19.58 25.17
CA LYS A 143 4.42 19.36 24.75
C LYS A 143 3.85 20.61 24.07
N THR A 144 4.20 20.77 22.81
CA THR A 144 3.81 21.92 21.97
C THR A 144 2.88 21.50 20.84
N ASN A 145 2.32 22.47 20.12
CA ASN A 145 1.51 22.21 18.92
C ASN A 145 2.13 21.19 17.95
N ARG A 146 3.47 21.16 17.81
CA ARG A 146 4.17 20.18 16.95
C ARG A 146 4.11 18.75 17.47
N THR A 147 4.29 18.53 18.77
CA THR A 147 4.28 17.18 19.36
C THR A 147 2.86 16.65 19.50
N TYR A 148 1.90 17.53 19.87
CA TYR A 148 0.47 17.22 19.80
C TYR A 148 0.03 16.88 18.37
N GLY A 149 0.37 17.73 17.40
CA GLY A 149 0.05 17.49 15.99
C GLY A 149 0.68 16.21 15.43
N ALA A 150 1.89 15.84 15.88
CA ALA A 150 2.52 14.59 15.50
C ALA A 150 1.79 13.36 16.05
N LEU A 151 1.41 13.35 17.34
CA LEU A 151 0.63 12.26 17.93
C LEU A 151 -0.73 12.13 17.24
N PHE A 152 -1.40 13.26 17.04
CA PHE A 152 -2.68 13.33 16.34
C PHE A 152 -2.60 12.76 14.92
N ASN A 153 -1.56 13.15 14.17
CA ASN A 153 -1.31 12.58 12.85
C ASN A 153 -1.00 11.07 12.89
N CYS A 154 -0.39 10.56 13.96
CA CYS A 154 -0.24 9.10 14.13
C CYS A 154 -1.60 8.42 14.32
N TYR A 155 -2.48 8.97 15.16
CA TYR A 155 -3.85 8.43 15.31
C TYR A 155 -4.62 8.44 14.01
N CYS A 156 -4.54 9.52 13.23
CA CYS A 156 -5.22 9.62 11.95
C CYS A 156 -4.73 8.55 10.95
N LYS A 157 -3.41 8.37 10.83
CA LYS A 157 -2.82 7.39 9.90
C LYS A 157 -3.12 5.95 10.27
N GLU A 158 -3.16 5.66 11.56
CA GLU A 158 -3.45 4.33 12.10
C GLU A 158 -4.95 4.12 12.35
N LYS A 159 -5.78 5.07 11.92
CA LYS A 159 -7.25 5.03 11.95
C LYS A 159 -7.85 4.78 13.35
N VAL A 160 -7.18 5.30 14.39
CA VAL A 160 -7.63 5.20 15.78
C VAL A 160 -8.57 6.38 16.10
N LEU A 161 -9.84 6.26 15.69
CA LEU A 161 -10.81 7.36 15.71
C LEU A 161 -11.03 7.98 17.10
N ASP A 162 -11.31 7.16 18.12
CA ASP A 162 -11.67 7.66 19.45
C ASP A 162 -10.56 8.51 20.07
N LYS A 163 -9.31 8.05 19.96
CA LYS A 163 -8.14 8.77 20.48
C LYS A 163 -7.81 10.01 19.63
N ALA A 164 -8.04 9.95 18.32
CA ALA A 164 -7.89 11.11 17.45
C ALA A 164 -8.87 12.21 17.86
N LEU A 165 -10.14 11.87 18.12
CA LEU A 165 -11.19 12.78 18.57
C LEU A 165 -10.82 13.45 19.91
N GLU A 166 -10.50 12.64 20.93
CA GLU A 166 -10.13 13.15 22.25
C GLU A 166 -8.94 14.13 22.17
N LEU A 167 -7.89 13.75 21.42
CA LEU A 167 -6.72 14.60 21.27
C LEU A 167 -7.03 15.85 20.44
N PHE A 168 -7.90 15.76 19.44
CA PHE A 168 -8.28 16.89 18.60
C PHE A 168 -9.03 17.94 19.39
N GLU A 169 -10.00 17.54 20.22
CA GLU A 169 -10.72 18.46 21.12
C GLU A 169 -9.76 19.11 22.12
N LYS A 170 -8.87 18.33 22.74
CA LYS A 170 -7.82 18.90 23.59
C LYS A 170 -6.91 19.89 22.85
N MET A 171 -6.58 19.62 21.60
CA MET A 171 -5.82 20.56 20.76
C MET A 171 -6.60 21.83 20.45
N LYS A 172 -7.93 21.76 20.29
CA LYS A 172 -8.80 22.94 20.13
C LYS A 172 -8.78 23.80 21.38
N ASP A 173 -8.93 23.20 22.56
CA ASP A 173 -8.91 23.90 23.85
C ASP A 173 -7.57 24.64 24.09
N LEU A 174 -6.46 24.03 23.65
CA LEU A 174 -5.12 24.62 23.75
C LEU A 174 -4.81 25.63 22.65
N GLY A 175 -5.69 25.84 21.67
CA GLY A 175 -5.44 26.69 20.50
C GLY A 175 -4.32 26.14 19.60
N PHE A 176 -4.09 24.83 19.60
CA PHE A 176 -3.02 24.17 18.83
C PHE A 176 -3.46 23.65 17.46
N THR A 177 -4.73 23.81 17.10
CA THR A 177 -5.25 23.38 15.80
C THR A 177 -4.84 24.30 14.67
N SER A 178 -4.54 23.71 13.51
CA SER A 178 -4.26 24.39 12.24
C SER A 178 -5.05 23.75 11.10
N THR A 179 -5.03 24.35 9.91
CA THR A 179 -5.63 23.77 8.68
C THR A 179 -5.21 22.32 8.47
N LEU A 180 -3.92 21.98 8.70
CA LEU A 180 -3.42 20.61 8.61
C LEU A 180 -4.12 19.64 9.57
N ASN A 181 -4.44 20.09 10.79
CA ASN A 181 -5.11 19.23 11.77
C ASN A 181 -6.56 18.96 11.39
N TYR A 182 -7.29 19.97 10.90
CA TYR A 182 -8.64 19.76 10.38
C TYR A 182 -8.65 18.85 9.16
N ASN A 183 -7.75 19.09 8.21
CA ASN A 183 -7.57 18.26 7.01
C ASN A 183 -7.28 16.79 7.37
N ASN A 184 -6.42 16.53 8.35
CA ASN A 184 -6.16 15.19 8.86
C ASN A 184 -7.40 14.55 9.51
N MET A 185 -8.20 15.32 10.26
CA MET A 185 -9.45 14.84 10.86
C MET A 185 -10.51 14.52 9.80
N MET A 186 -10.66 15.38 8.79
CA MET A 186 -11.53 15.15 7.64
C MET A 186 -11.10 13.89 6.87
N ALA A 187 -9.80 13.69 6.69
CA ALA A 187 -9.26 12.50 6.00
C ALA A 187 -9.59 11.24 6.80
N LEU A 188 -9.43 11.29 8.13
CA LEU A 188 -9.78 10.20 9.02
C LEU A 188 -11.27 9.85 8.92
N TYR A 189 -12.16 10.85 8.92
CA TYR A 189 -13.60 10.62 8.75
C TYR A 189 -13.94 9.94 7.41
N LEU A 190 -13.32 10.37 6.31
CA LEU A 190 -13.46 9.70 5.01
C LEU A 190 -12.94 8.26 5.07
N ASP A 191 -11.80 8.03 5.72
CA ASP A 191 -11.15 6.72 5.88
C ASP A 191 -11.95 5.73 6.74
N VAL A 192 -12.75 6.22 7.70
CA VAL A 192 -13.66 5.41 8.53
C VAL A 192 -15.10 5.39 8.00
N SER A 193 -15.30 5.82 6.76
CA SER A 193 -16.62 5.81 6.08
C SER A 193 -17.70 6.65 6.79
N GLN A 194 -17.32 7.80 7.35
CA GLN A 194 -18.22 8.81 7.94
C GLN A 194 -18.10 10.17 7.19
N PRO A 195 -18.38 10.21 5.88
CA PRO A 195 -18.20 11.42 5.08
C PRO A 195 -19.06 12.59 5.54
N GLU A 196 -20.22 12.34 6.17
CA GLU A 196 -21.17 13.34 6.66
C GLU A 196 -20.60 14.25 7.76
N LYS A 197 -19.49 13.86 8.39
CA LYS A 197 -18.80 14.66 9.40
C LYS A 197 -17.84 15.70 8.82
N VAL A 198 -17.43 15.53 7.55
CA VAL A 198 -16.45 16.42 6.90
C VAL A 198 -16.98 17.86 6.73
N PRO A 199 -18.22 18.10 6.28
CA PRO A 199 -18.75 19.46 6.17
C PRO A 199 -18.79 20.21 7.49
N LEU A 200 -19.14 19.53 8.59
CA LEU A 200 -19.21 20.13 9.93
C LEU A 200 -17.84 20.68 10.38
N LEU A 201 -16.76 19.98 10.03
CA LEU A 201 -15.40 20.46 10.32
C LEU A 201 -15.02 21.68 9.48
N ALA A 202 -15.49 21.77 8.23
CA ALA A 202 -15.21 22.92 7.37
C ALA A 202 -15.99 24.17 7.85
N GLU A 203 -17.24 23.99 8.27
CA GLU A 203 -18.03 25.03 8.92
C GLU A 203 -17.36 25.52 10.21
N GLU A 204 -16.85 24.60 11.04
CA GLU A 204 -16.10 24.95 12.24
C GLU A 204 -14.81 25.75 11.92
N MET A 205 -14.09 25.38 10.85
CA MET A 205 -12.92 26.15 10.38
C MET A 205 -13.30 27.58 10.02
N GLU A 206 -14.42 27.78 9.31
CA GLU A 206 -14.91 29.11 8.93
C GLU A 206 -15.26 29.95 10.16
N VAL A 207 -16.01 29.40 11.12
CA VAL A 207 -16.35 30.09 12.38
C VAL A 207 -15.10 30.48 13.17
N LYS A 208 -14.06 29.64 13.13
CA LYS A 208 -12.78 29.89 13.82
C LYS A 208 -11.78 30.71 13.01
N ASN A 209 -12.15 31.21 11.83
CA ASN A 209 -11.27 31.94 10.90
C ASN A 209 -9.99 31.15 10.53
N ILE A 210 -10.08 29.82 10.45
CA ILE A 210 -9.01 28.96 9.97
C ILE A 210 -9.20 28.79 8.46
N ALA A 211 -8.23 29.24 7.67
CA ALA A 211 -8.31 29.20 6.22
C ALA A 211 -8.40 27.75 5.72
N ALA A 212 -9.44 27.46 4.94
CA ALA A 212 -9.55 26.26 4.12
C ALA A 212 -8.54 26.34 2.98
N ASP A 213 -7.81 25.25 2.74
CA ASP A 213 -6.86 25.15 1.64
C ASP A 213 -7.41 24.24 0.53
N HIS A 214 -6.61 24.10 -0.53
CA HIS A 214 -6.93 23.21 -1.65
C HIS A 214 -7.29 21.78 -1.20
N TYR A 215 -6.62 21.26 -0.17
CA TYR A 215 -6.90 19.91 0.34
C TYR A 215 -8.25 19.87 1.08
N THR A 216 -8.58 20.89 1.86
CA THR A 216 -9.91 21.02 2.51
C THR A 216 -11.04 20.93 1.48
N TYR A 217 -10.94 21.69 0.38
CA TYR A 217 -11.96 21.68 -0.67
C TYR A 217 -12.07 20.33 -1.38
N ASN A 218 -10.93 19.70 -1.67
CA ASN A 218 -10.92 18.37 -2.28
C ASN A 218 -11.57 17.30 -1.39
N GLN A 219 -11.42 17.40 -0.06
CA GLN A 219 -12.09 16.52 0.89
C GLN A 219 -13.60 16.79 0.98
N LEU A 220 -14.02 18.05 0.87
CA LEU A 220 -15.45 18.41 0.77
C LEU A 220 -16.07 17.82 -0.50
N VAL A 221 -15.41 17.97 -1.65
CA VAL A 221 -15.84 17.36 -2.92
C VAL A 221 -15.93 15.85 -2.76
N GLN A 222 -14.91 15.19 -2.19
CA GLN A 222 -14.92 13.75 -1.97
C GLN A 222 -16.06 13.31 -1.04
N SER A 223 -16.28 14.04 0.05
CA SER A 223 -17.34 13.78 1.03
C SER A 223 -18.72 13.87 0.39
N TYR A 224 -19.07 14.98 -0.26
CA TYR A 224 -20.39 15.16 -0.87
C TYR A 224 -20.59 14.21 -2.06
N ALA A 225 -19.56 14.00 -2.88
CA ALA A 225 -19.62 13.05 -3.99
C ALA A 225 -19.85 11.60 -3.52
N SER A 226 -19.29 11.20 -2.38
CA SER A 226 -19.54 9.88 -1.78
C SER A 226 -20.95 9.71 -1.23
N GLN A 227 -21.62 10.83 -0.91
CA GLN A 227 -23.00 10.90 -0.44
C GLN A 227 -24.00 11.12 -1.60
N ASN A 228 -23.53 11.19 -2.85
CA ASN A 228 -24.30 11.54 -4.05
C ASN A 228 -24.98 12.93 -3.98
N ASP A 229 -24.48 13.84 -3.15
CA ASP A 229 -24.96 15.22 -3.07
C ASP A 229 -24.19 16.10 -4.08
N PHE A 230 -24.57 15.97 -5.36
CA PHE A 230 -23.88 16.68 -6.44
C PHE A 230 -24.17 18.18 -6.48
N ASP A 231 -25.28 18.63 -5.89
CA ASP A 231 -25.60 20.06 -5.76
C ASP A 231 -24.62 20.72 -4.78
N ALA A 232 -24.33 20.08 -3.64
CA ALA A 232 -23.32 20.54 -2.70
C ALA A 232 -21.91 20.49 -3.31
N VAL A 233 -21.60 19.47 -4.12
CA VAL A 233 -20.34 19.40 -4.88
C VAL A 233 -20.19 20.63 -5.79
N GLU A 234 -21.21 20.98 -6.59
CA GLU A 234 -21.17 22.15 -7.47
C GLU A 234 -21.00 23.46 -6.67
N ALA A 235 -21.66 23.58 -5.51
CA ALA A 235 -21.48 24.72 -4.61
C ALA A 235 -20.04 24.84 -4.09
N VAL A 236 -19.39 23.72 -3.75
CA VAL A 236 -17.98 23.69 -3.34
C VAL A 236 -17.07 24.10 -4.49
N LEU A 237 -17.31 23.63 -5.72
CA LEU A 237 -16.52 24.00 -6.90
C LEU A 237 -16.62 25.49 -7.23
N LEU A 238 -17.79 26.10 -7.06
CA LEU A 238 -17.98 27.55 -7.20
C LEU A 238 -17.26 28.32 -6.08
N LYS A 239 -17.25 27.77 -4.86
CA LYS A 239 -16.51 28.36 -3.73
C LYS A 239 -15.00 28.33 -3.96
N MET A 240 -14.45 27.25 -4.51
CA MET A 240 -13.04 27.17 -4.91
C MET A 240 -12.69 28.28 -5.91
N GLU A 241 -13.52 28.47 -6.93
CA GLU A 241 -13.33 29.48 -7.97
C GLU A 241 -13.36 30.90 -7.41
N ARG A 242 -14.34 31.22 -6.56
CA ARG A 242 -14.44 32.52 -5.87
C ARG A 242 -13.24 32.81 -4.97
N ASN A 243 -12.64 31.77 -4.40
CA ASN A 243 -11.48 31.88 -3.52
C ASN A 243 -10.15 31.70 -4.29
N GLU A 244 -10.19 31.73 -5.62
CA GLU A 244 -9.02 31.59 -6.51
C GLU A 244 -8.21 30.31 -6.27
N VAL A 245 -8.87 29.25 -5.78
CA VAL A 245 -8.28 27.92 -5.61
C VAL A 245 -8.45 27.14 -6.90
N GLN A 246 -7.34 26.89 -7.60
CA GLN A 246 -7.35 26.11 -8.82
C GLN A 246 -7.78 24.67 -8.55
N ARG A 247 -8.66 24.14 -9.41
CA ARG A 247 -9.07 22.74 -9.41
C ARG A 247 -7.92 21.91 -10.01
N ASP A 248 -7.59 20.81 -9.36
CA ASP A 248 -6.51 19.93 -9.81
C ASP A 248 -7.05 18.57 -10.26
N TRP A 249 -6.11 17.67 -10.58
CA TRP A 249 -6.46 16.33 -11.06
C TRP A 249 -7.19 15.54 -9.98
N PHE A 250 -6.91 15.81 -8.70
CA PHE A 250 -7.55 15.17 -7.57
C PHE A 250 -9.01 15.63 -7.42
N THR A 251 -9.29 16.92 -7.65
CA THR A 251 -10.67 17.45 -7.71
C THR A 251 -11.49 16.67 -8.75
N TYR A 252 -11.05 16.62 -10.01
CA TYR A 252 -11.79 15.95 -11.08
C TYR A 252 -11.81 14.42 -10.92
N GLY A 253 -10.75 13.81 -10.39
CA GLY A 253 -10.71 12.39 -10.06
C GLY A 253 -11.75 11.99 -9.02
N ASN A 254 -11.96 12.82 -7.99
CA ASN A 254 -13.02 12.62 -6.98
C ASN A 254 -14.41 12.80 -7.58
N LEU A 255 -14.63 13.83 -8.41
CA LEU A 255 -15.89 14.02 -9.14
C LEU A 255 -16.23 12.80 -9.99
N ALA A 256 -15.29 12.37 -10.85
CA ALA A 256 -15.47 11.21 -11.70
C ALA A 256 -15.73 9.94 -10.86
N THR A 257 -15.03 9.75 -9.74
CA THR A 257 -15.27 8.63 -8.82
C THR A 257 -16.69 8.65 -8.26
N GLY A 258 -17.17 9.80 -7.79
CA GLY A 258 -18.54 9.97 -7.30
C GLY A 258 -19.59 9.69 -8.37
N TYR A 259 -19.40 10.26 -9.57
CA TYR A 259 -20.29 10.01 -10.70
C TYR A 259 -20.33 8.54 -11.12
N VAL A 260 -19.19 7.84 -11.15
CA VAL A 260 -19.15 6.40 -11.42
C VAL A 260 -19.92 5.62 -10.35
N ASN A 261 -19.76 5.98 -9.08
CA ASN A 261 -20.48 5.31 -7.98
C ASN A 261 -22.00 5.54 -8.05
N ALA A 262 -22.42 6.72 -8.50
CA ALA A 262 -23.83 7.08 -8.72
C ALA A 262 -24.41 6.51 -10.04
N GLY A 263 -23.61 5.84 -10.86
CA GLY A 263 -24.03 5.35 -12.18
C GLY A 263 -24.16 6.45 -13.25
N LEU A 264 -23.71 7.68 -12.98
CA LEU A 264 -23.75 8.83 -13.88
C LEU A 264 -22.55 8.83 -14.84
N ILE A 265 -22.46 7.80 -15.68
CA ILE A 265 -21.28 7.51 -16.52
C ILE A 265 -20.89 8.67 -17.45
N GLU A 266 -21.85 9.38 -18.05
CA GLU A 266 -21.56 10.51 -18.94
C GLU A 266 -20.92 11.69 -18.19
N LYS A 267 -21.42 12.02 -17.00
CA LYS A 267 -20.81 13.04 -16.14
C LYS A 267 -19.42 12.63 -15.68
N ALA A 268 -19.22 11.33 -15.40
CA ALA A 268 -17.90 10.80 -15.06
C ALA A 268 -16.91 10.98 -16.22
N ASN A 269 -17.29 10.59 -17.44
CA ASN A 269 -16.43 10.77 -18.62
C ASN A 269 -16.13 12.25 -18.89
N ALA A 270 -17.11 13.14 -18.74
CA ALA A 270 -16.88 14.59 -18.86
C ALA A 270 -15.84 15.10 -17.84
N ALA A 271 -15.94 14.68 -16.58
CA ALA A 271 -14.96 15.01 -15.55
C ALA A 271 -13.55 14.46 -15.87
N LEU A 272 -13.46 13.25 -16.45
CA LEU A 272 -12.17 12.68 -16.87
C LEU A 272 -11.54 13.40 -18.07
N GLU A 273 -12.35 13.95 -18.97
CA GLU A 273 -11.86 14.80 -20.06
C GLU A 273 -11.38 16.15 -19.54
N GLU A 274 -12.04 16.75 -18.55
CA GLU A 274 -11.52 17.95 -17.88
C GLU A 274 -10.19 17.67 -17.15
N MET A 275 -10.08 16.51 -16.48
CA MET A 275 -8.84 16.08 -15.83
C MET A 275 -7.66 15.97 -16.81
N LYS A 276 -7.90 15.53 -18.05
CA LYS A 276 -6.87 15.44 -19.10
C LYS A 276 -6.38 16.80 -19.58
N LYS A 277 -7.23 17.84 -19.51
CA LYS A 277 -6.89 19.20 -19.97
C LYS A 277 -6.00 19.95 -18.99
N ILE A 278 -5.79 19.42 -17.79
CA ILE A 278 -4.91 20.03 -16.79
C ILE A 278 -3.48 20.10 -17.33
N GLU A 279 -2.98 21.32 -17.46
CA GLU A 279 -1.61 21.57 -17.89
C GLU A 279 -0.59 20.98 -16.89
N ASN A 280 0.53 20.46 -17.40
CA ASN A 280 1.61 19.90 -16.59
C ASN A 280 1.21 18.71 -15.71
N LEU A 281 0.32 17.84 -16.20
CA LEU A 281 -0.01 16.57 -15.56
C LEU A 281 1.21 15.63 -15.57
N HIS A 282 2.13 15.82 -14.62
CA HIS A 282 3.32 15.01 -14.43
C HIS A 282 3.21 14.07 -13.24
N ASP A 283 2.02 13.99 -12.62
CA ASP A 283 1.79 13.07 -11.52
C ASP A 283 1.40 11.68 -12.06
N ARG A 284 2.14 10.68 -11.61
CA ARG A 284 1.87 9.27 -11.93
C ARG A 284 0.51 8.84 -11.37
N GLU A 285 0.13 9.34 -10.20
CA GLU A 285 -1.16 9.00 -9.56
C GLU A 285 -2.35 9.54 -10.35
N ALA A 286 -2.17 10.67 -11.04
CA ALA A 286 -3.20 11.19 -11.94
C ALA A 286 -3.47 10.25 -13.13
N PHE A 287 -2.42 9.75 -13.80
CA PHE A 287 -2.59 8.77 -14.87
C PHE A 287 -3.17 7.44 -14.38
N HIS A 288 -2.76 7.00 -13.19
CA HIS A 288 -3.34 5.81 -12.52
C HIS A 288 -4.84 5.97 -12.29
N THR A 289 -5.25 7.15 -11.85
CA THR A 289 -6.65 7.51 -11.62
C THR A 289 -7.43 7.52 -12.94
N LEU A 290 -6.90 8.15 -14.00
CA LEU A 290 -7.49 8.13 -15.35
C LEU A 290 -7.69 6.69 -15.87
N ILE A 291 -6.64 5.86 -15.83
CA ILE A 291 -6.70 4.46 -16.29
C ILE A 291 -7.78 3.68 -15.52
N THR A 292 -7.79 3.82 -14.20
CA THR A 292 -8.75 3.13 -13.34
C THR A 292 -10.19 3.56 -13.64
N LEU A 293 -10.43 4.86 -13.76
CA LEU A 293 -11.77 5.41 -13.95
C LEU A 293 -12.30 5.17 -15.37
N TYR A 294 -11.47 5.30 -16.42
CA TYR A 294 -11.87 4.90 -17.78
C TYR A 294 -12.23 3.42 -17.88
N ALA A 295 -11.51 2.54 -17.17
CA ALA A 295 -11.88 1.13 -17.11
C ALA A 295 -13.22 0.90 -16.37
N ARG A 296 -13.56 1.76 -15.40
CA ARG A 296 -14.84 1.69 -14.69
C ARG A 296 -16.01 2.27 -15.51
N THR A 297 -15.75 3.20 -16.43
CA THR A 297 -16.73 3.74 -17.37
C THR A 297 -16.79 2.96 -18.70
N SER A 298 -16.15 1.79 -18.78
CA SER A 298 -16.09 0.95 -19.98
C SER A 298 -15.52 1.65 -21.21
N ASN A 299 -14.53 2.54 -21.02
CA ASN A 299 -13.89 3.31 -22.08
C ASN A 299 -12.46 2.79 -22.37
N PRO A 300 -12.29 1.79 -23.27
CA PRO A 300 -10.98 1.23 -23.59
C PRO A 300 -10.04 2.22 -24.28
N SER A 301 -10.58 3.14 -25.09
CA SER A 301 -9.77 4.16 -25.77
C SER A 301 -9.12 5.11 -24.76
N GLY A 302 -9.89 5.56 -23.76
CA GLY A 302 -9.39 6.41 -22.68
C GLY A 302 -8.30 5.73 -21.85
N VAL A 303 -8.44 4.41 -21.58
CA VAL A 303 -7.41 3.62 -20.89
C VAL A 303 -6.09 3.61 -21.66
N ILE A 304 -6.14 3.31 -22.97
CA ILE A 304 -4.93 3.26 -23.81
C ILE A 304 -4.28 4.63 -23.93
N GLN A 305 -5.06 5.69 -24.18
CA GLN A 305 -4.54 7.07 -24.26
C GLN A 305 -3.86 7.51 -22.96
N ALA A 306 -4.46 7.21 -21.81
CA ALA A 306 -3.87 7.53 -20.51
C ALA A 306 -2.59 6.73 -20.25
N TRP A 307 -2.53 5.47 -20.69
CA TRP A 307 -1.34 4.63 -20.61
C TRP A 307 -0.19 5.14 -21.49
N ASP A 308 -0.49 5.53 -22.74
CA ASP A 308 0.51 6.07 -23.66
C ASP A 308 1.06 7.41 -23.16
N SER A 309 0.19 8.25 -22.57
CA SER A 309 0.59 9.50 -21.92
C SER A 309 1.47 9.26 -20.69
N LEU A 310 1.16 8.22 -19.89
CA LEU A 310 2.02 7.81 -18.78
C LEU A 310 3.40 7.37 -19.30
N LYS A 311 3.46 6.55 -20.36
CA LYS A 311 4.72 6.05 -20.93
C LYS A 311 5.56 7.16 -21.56
N SER A 312 4.95 8.19 -22.13
CA SER A 312 5.71 9.30 -22.72
C SER A 312 6.46 10.13 -21.66
N ILE A 313 5.85 10.35 -20.49
CA ILE A 313 6.46 11.06 -19.37
C ILE A 313 7.36 10.14 -18.54
N PHE A 314 6.97 8.88 -18.40
CA PHE A 314 7.69 7.86 -17.63
C PHE A 314 8.03 6.65 -18.51
N PRO A 315 9.13 6.71 -19.31
CA PRO A 315 9.51 5.65 -20.24
C PRO A 315 9.72 4.27 -19.60
N LYS A 316 9.96 4.24 -18.28
CA LYS A 316 9.99 3.01 -17.47
C LYS A 316 8.86 3.05 -16.45
N PRO A 317 7.67 2.51 -16.77
CA PRO A 317 6.56 2.42 -15.83
C PRO A 317 6.94 1.56 -14.62
N SER A 318 6.38 1.90 -13.45
CA SER A 318 6.60 1.13 -12.22
C SER A 318 5.72 -0.13 -12.20
N ASN A 319 6.06 -1.10 -11.35
CA ASN A 319 5.20 -2.25 -11.07
C ASN A 319 3.76 -1.84 -10.72
N VAL A 320 3.57 -0.74 -9.98
CA VAL A 320 2.23 -0.20 -9.66
C VAL A 320 1.49 0.29 -10.91
N SER A 321 2.18 0.89 -11.87
CA SER A 321 1.58 1.34 -13.13
C SER A 321 1.11 0.14 -13.95
N TYR A 322 1.95 -0.88 -14.09
CA TYR A 322 1.59 -2.13 -14.77
C TYR A 322 0.43 -2.84 -14.08
N LEU A 323 0.46 -2.91 -12.74
CA LEU A 323 -0.63 -3.49 -11.96
C LEU A 323 -1.97 -2.82 -12.29
N ILE A 324 -2.01 -1.48 -12.28
CA ILE A 324 -3.22 -0.71 -12.56
C ILE A 324 -3.69 -0.88 -13.99
N MET A 325 -2.77 -0.84 -14.96
CA MET A 325 -3.09 -1.05 -16.38
C MET A 325 -3.64 -2.46 -16.66
N LEU A 326 -3.02 -3.49 -16.09
CA LEU A 326 -3.48 -4.88 -16.27
C LEU A 326 -4.82 -5.13 -15.57
N LEU A 327 -5.07 -4.52 -14.40
CA LEU A 327 -6.39 -4.55 -13.75
C LEU A 327 -7.45 -3.90 -14.63
N ALA A 328 -7.15 -2.74 -15.23
CA ALA A 328 -8.03 -2.04 -16.15
C ALA A 328 -8.37 -2.89 -17.39
N LEU A 329 -7.36 -3.48 -18.05
CA LEU A 329 -7.57 -4.34 -19.22
C LEU A 329 -8.33 -5.64 -18.86
N SER A 330 -8.02 -6.25 -17.71
CA SER A 330 -8.72 -7.44 -17.22
C SER A 330 -10.21 -7.15 -17.04
N LYS A 331 -10.55 -5.99 -16.47
CA LYS A 331 -11.93 -5.50 -16.30
C LYS A 331 -12.63 -5.22 -17.63
N LEU A 332 -11.92 -4.65 -18.60
CA LEU A 332 -12.45 -4.35 -19.94
C LEU A 332 -12.60 -5.58 -20.84
N GLY A 333 -12.04 -6.73 -20.44
CA GLY A 333 -12.09 -7.94 -21.25
C GLY A 333 -10.97 -8.07 -22.29
N ASP A 334 -10.07 -7.08 -22.41
CA ASP A 334 -9.02 -7.06 -23.43
C ASP A 334 -7.82 -7.94 -23.03
N VAL A 335 -7.96 -9.24 -23.26
CA VAL A 335 -6.92 -10.24 -22.96
C VAL A 335 -5.70 -10.07 -23.86
N ILE A 336 -5.87 -9.65 -25.12
CA ILE A 336 -4.78 -9.59 -26.09
C ILE A 336 -3.78 -8.51 -25.68
N THR A 337 -4.25 -7.30 -25.37
CA THR A 337 -3.37 -6.22 -24.90
C THR A 337 -2.79 -6.55 -23.52
N LEU A 338 -3.56 -7.21 -22.66
CA LEU A 338 -3.12 -7.64 -21.33
C LEU A 338 -1.95 -8.63 -21.41
N GLU A 339 -2.02 -9.63 -22.30
CA GLU A 339 -0.94 -10.61 -22.53
C GLU A 339 0.32 -9.92 -23.05
N LYS A 340 0.17 -8.99 -24.01
CA LYS A 340 1.28 -8.22 -24.58
C LYS A 340 1.99 -7.38 -23.52
N LEU A 341 1.25 -6.62 -22.71
CA LEU A 341 1.82 -5.77 -21.68
C LEU A 341 2.44 -6.56 -20.53
N PHE A 342 1.88 -7.74 -20.21
CA PHE A 342 2.49 -8.62 -19.22
C PHE A 342 3.84 -9.16 -19.70
N ALA A 343 3.93 -9.59 -20.96
CA ALA A 343 5.19 -10.03 -21.54
C ALA A 343 6.25 -8.91 -21.56
N GLU A 344 5.85 -7.68 -21.92
CA GLU A 344 6.70 -6.49 -21.83
C GLU A 344 7.23 -6.29 -20.40
N TRP A 345 6.33 -6.28 -19.41
CA TRP A 345 6.70 -6.14 -18.00
C TRP A 345 7.63 -7.25 -17.53
N GLU A 346 7.35 -8.50 -17.89
CA GLU A 346 8.11 -9.66 -17.44
C GLU A 346 9.56 -9.64 -17.93
N LEU A 347 9.80 -9.14 -19.15
CA LEU A 347 11.13 -8.99 -19.73
C LEU A 347 11.95 -7.88 -19.06
N ASP A 348 11.30 -6.76 -18.71
CA ASP A 348 11.98 -5.55 -18.22
C ASP A 348 11.97 -5.39 -16.69
N CYS A 349 11.25 -6.25 -15.95
CA CYS A 349 11.11 -6.08 -14.50
C CYS A 349 12.44 -6.26 -13.75
N LEU A 350 12.87 -5.21 -13.03
CA LEU A 350 14.04 -5.29 -12.15
C LEU A 350 13.73 -6.08 -10.85
N ASN A 351 12.51 -5.93 -10.36
CA ASN A 351 11.99 -6.62 -9.17
C ASN A 351 10.66 -7.24 -9.54
N TYR A 352 10.59 -8.57 -9.53
CA TYR A 352 9.38 -9.31 -9.86
C TYR A 352 8.32 -9.11 -8.76
N ASP A 353 7.23 -8.45 -9.12
CA ASP A 353 6.10 -8.19 -8.22
C ASP A 353 5.00 -9.20 -8.46
N VAL A 354 4.85 -10.14 -7.52
CA VAL A 354 3.85 -11.23 -7.59
C VAL A 354 2.43 -10.70 -7.77
N ARG A 355 2.12 -9.47 -7.30
CA ARG A 355 0.80 -8.87 -7.48
C ARG A 355 0.47 -8.62 -8.94
N VAL A 356 1.45 -8.33 -9.78
CA VAL A 356 1.26 -8.10 -11.22
C VAL A 356 0.91 -9.42 -11.92
N ALA A 357 1.67 -10.49 -11.62
CA ALA A 357 1.41 -11.83 -12.16
C ALA A 357 0.06 -12.40 -11.73
N ASN A 358 -0.38 -12.09 -10.51
CA ASN A 358 -1.70 -12.49 -10.01
C ASN A 358 -2.86 -11.98 -10.84
N VAL A 359 -2.79 -10.75 -11.35
CA VAL A 359 -3.87 -10.19 -12.18
C VAL A 359 -4.06 -11.03 -13.44
N ILE A 360 -2.96 -11.53 -14.02
CA ILE A 360 -2.99 -12.40 -15.19
C ILE A 360 -3.56 -13.78 -14.84
N ILE A 361 -3.13 -14.36 -13.71
CA ILE A 361 -3.68 -15.62 -13.21
C ILE A 361 -5.19 -15.51 -13.03
N GLU A 362 -5.67 -14.51 -12.29
CA GLU A 362 -7.10 -14.25 -12.07
C GLU A 362 -7.84 -14.03 -13.40
N SER A 363 -7.25 -13.24 -14.31
CA SER A 363 -7.81 -12.98 -15.65
C SER A 363 -8.00 -14.27 -16.46
N TYR A 364 -7.03 -15.18 -16.43
CA TYR A 364 -7.11 -16.47 -17.13
C TYR A 364 -8.09 -17.44 -16.47
N LEU A 365 -8.09 -17.54 -15.14
CA LEU A 365 -9.00 -18.42 -14.40
C LEU A 365 -10.46 -18.02 -14.63
N ASN A 366 -10.77 -16.71 -14.60
CA ASN A 366 -12.10 -16.18 -14.90
C ASN A 366 -12.58 -16.44 -16.34
N ARG A 367 -11.67 -16.89 -17.23
CA ARG A 367 -11.93 -17.19 -18.64
C ARG A 367 -11.69 -18.66 -18.97
N ASP A 368 -11.63 -19.52 -17.96
CA ASP A 368 -11.39 -20.97 -18.10
C ASP A 368 -10.07 -21.35 -18.78
N MET A 369 -9.09 -20.44 -18.82
CA MET A 369 -7.75 -20.68 -19.41
C MET A 369 -6.77 -21.23 -18.36
N VAL A 370 -7.12 -22.33 -17.72
CA VAL A 370 -6.38 -22.87 -16.55
C VAL A 370 -4.93 -23.22 -16.88
N GLU A 371 -4.64 -23.74 -18.08
CA GLU A 371 -3.28 -24.13 -18.46
C GLU A 371 -2.34 -22.92 -18.49
N LYS A 372 -2.82 -21.78 -19.00
CA LYS A 372 -2.06 -20.53 -19.00
C LYS A 372 -1.88 -19.99 -17.58
N ALA A 373 -2.93 -20.05 -16.75
CA ALA A 373 -2.85 -19.65 -15.35
C ALA A 373 -1.81 -20.48 -14.57
N THR A 374 -1.82 -21.80 -14.74
CA THR A 374 -0.85 -22.72 -14.13
C THR A 374 0.57 -22.44 -14.60
N LEU A 375 0.78 -22.08 -15.88
CA LEU A 375 2.11 -21.72 -16.37
C LEU A 375 2.69 -20.48 -15.67
N ILE A 376 1.87 -19.45 -15.46
CA ILE A 376 2.30 -18.25 -14.71
C ILE A 376 2.59 -18.61 -13.25
N TYR A 377 1.75 -19.44 -12.63
CA TYR A 377 1.97 -19.95 -11.27
C TYR A 377 3.30 -20.71 -11.14
N GLU A 378 3.61 -21.64 -12.05
CA GLU A 378 4.87 -22.38 -12.06
C GLU A 378 6.08 -21.44 -12.23
N ASN A 379 5.94 -20.38 -13.02
CA ASN A 379 6.99 -19.40 -13.24
C ASN A 379 7.28 -18.56 -11.98
N ILE A 380 6.25 -18.18 -11.22
CA ILE A 380 6.42 -17.54 -9.89
C ILE A 380 7.29 -18.44 -8.99
N MET A 381 6.97 -19.74 -8.92
CA MET A 381 7.70 -20.72 -8.12
C MET A 381 9.16 -20.88 -8.60
N LYS A 382 9.39 -20.97 -9.91
CA LYS A 382 10.74 -21.09 -10.50
C LYS A 382 11.64 -19.89 -10.19
N ARG A 383 11.07 -18.71 -10.05
CA ARG A 383 11.79 -17.48 -9.68
C ARG A 383 12.10 -17.39 -8.18
N GLY A 384 11.80 -18.43 -7.40
CA GLY A 384 11.98 -18.44 -5.95
C GLY A 384 11.07 -17.46 -5.20
N SER A 385 10.05 -16.94 -5.88
CA SER A 385 9.02 -16.09 -5.27
C SER A 385 7.89 -16.98 -4.77
N GLU A 386 7.31 -16.63 -3.63
CA GLU A 386 6.17 -17.37 -3.12
C GLU A 386 4.86 -16.78 -3.64
N PRO A 387 3.91 -17.61 -4.11
CA PRO A 387 2.55 -17.19 -4.42
C PRO A 387 1.93 -16.50 -3.20
N ASN A 388 1.21 -15.42 -3.42
CA ASN A 388 0.51 -14.78 -2.31
C ASN A 388 -0.81 -15.54 -2.05
N LEU A 389 -1.41 -15.24 -0.89
CA LEU A 389 -2.65 -15.89 -0.45
C LEU A 389 -3.82 -15.67 -1.43
N ARG A 390 -3.83 -14.55 -2.14
CA ARG A 390 -4.84 -14.24 -3.16
C ARG A 390 -4.71 -15.12 -4.40
N THR A 391 -3.48 -15.45 -4.82
CA THR A 391 -3.24 -16.42 -5.90
C THR A 391 -3.83 -17.78 -5.56
N LEU A 392 -3.57 -18.26 -4.33
CA LEU A 392 -4.01 -19.57 -3.86
C LEU A 392 -5.54 -19.62 -3.74
N GLU A 393 -6.16 -18.55 -3.24
CA GLU A 393 -7.61 -18.42 -3.16
C GLU A 393 -8.27 -18.43 -4.54
N ALA A 394 -7.69 -17.73 -5.53
CA ALA A 394 -8.22 -17.72 -6.90
C ALA A 394 -8.23 -19.12 -7.54
N PHE A 395 -7.16 -19.90 -7.38
CA PHE A 395 -7.14 -21.29 -7.85
C PHE A 395 -8.12 -22.18 -7.07
N ALA A 396 -8.22 -22.02 -5.75
CA ALA A 396 -9.17 -22.79 -4.94
C ALA A 396 -10.62 -22.52 -5.39
N SER A 397 -10.99 -21.24 -5.56
CA SER A 397 -12.31 -20.83 -6.06
C SER A 397 -12.58 -21.35 -7.47
N PHE A 398 -11.59 -21.33 -8.37
CA PHE A 398 -11.74 -21.86 -9.72
C PHE A 398 -12.00 -23.38 -9.71
N TYR A 399 -11.20 -24.15 -8.98
CA TYR A 399 -11.32 -25.61 -8.99
C TYR A 399 -12.60 -26.10 -8.31
N ILE A 400 -13.10 -25.43 -7.27
CA ILE A 400 -14.40 -25.78 -6.67
C ILE A 400 -15.55 -25.51 -7.64
N GLU A 401 -15.53 -24.40 -8.39
CA GLU A 401 -16.52 -24.10 -9.44
C GLU A 401 -16.50 -25.14 -10.58
N LYS A 402 -15.34 -25.75 -10.86
CA LYS A 402 -15.20 -26.85 -11.83
C LYS A 402 -15.46 -28.24 -11.23
N HIS A 403 -15.94 -28.33 -9.99
CA HIS A 403 -16.16 -29.58 -9.26
C HIS A 403 -14.91 -30.47 -9.14
N GLN A 404 -13.71 -29.86 -9.14
CA GLN A 404 -12.42 -30.53 -8.94
C GLN A 404 -11.96 -30.37 -7.48
N ILE A 405 -12.67 -31.03 -6.56
CA ILE A 405 -12.55 -30.81 -5.11
C ILE A 405 -11.12 -31.05 -4.59
N ASP A 406 -10.43 -32.09 -5.05
CA ASP A 406 -9.08 -32.43 -4.58
C ASP A 406 -8.08 -31.31 -4.85
N LEU A 407 -8.13 -30.73 -6.06
CA LEU A 407 -7.27 -29.61 -6.43
C LEU A 407 -7.65 -28.36 -5.66
N ALA A 408 -8.95 -28.08 -5.51
CA ALA A 408 -9.43 -26.95 -4.72
C ALA A 408 -8.91 -27.02 -3.28
N LEU A 409 -8.97 -28.21 -2.65
CA LEU A 409 -8.45 -28.45 -1.31
C LEU A 409 -6.93 -28.30 -1.21
N ILE A 410 -6.16 -28.74 -2.20
CA ILE A 410 -4.70 -28.53 -2.20
C ILE A 410 -4.36 -27.04 -2.12
N PHE A 411 -4.99 -26.20 -2.96
CA PHE A 411 -4.74 -24.76 -2.92
C PHE A 411 -5.21 -24.11 -1.61
N LEU A 412 -6.32 -24.58 -1.05
CA LEU A 412 -6.82 -24.15 0.25
C LEU A 412 -5.86 -24.50 1.39
N GLU A 413 -5.38 -25.75 1.43
CA GLU A 413 -4.40 -26.26 2.41
C GLU A 413 -3.08 -25.46 2.33
N MET A 414 -2.61 -25.20 1.10
CA MET A 414 -1.45 -24.33 0.86
C MET A 414 -1.68 -22.93 1.42
N GLY A 415 -2.85 -22.31 1.17
CA GLY A 415 -3.22 -21.02 1.73
C GLY A 415 -3.23 -21.02 3.26
N ALA A 416 -3.87 -22.04 3.85
CA ALA A 416 -3.96 -22.22 5.31
C ALA A 416 -2.59 -22.43 5.96
N SER A 417 -1.63 -23.08 5.27
CA SER A 417 -0.26 -23.24 5.76
C SER A 417 0.54 -21.94 5.78
N LYS A 418 0.18 -20.99 4.91
CA LYS A 418 0.85 -19.69 4.77
C LYS A 418 0.21 -18.60 5.65
N ALA A 419 -1.05 -18.77 6.03
CA ALA A 419 -1.75 -17.82 6.88
C ALA A 419 -1.01 -17.65 8.22
N ASN A 420 -0.68 -16.42 8.58
CA ASN A 420 -0.09 -16.11 9.89
C ASN A 420 -1.21 -15.82 10.90
N PRO A 421 -1.35 -16.62 11.98
CA PRO A 421 -2.40 -16.42 12.99
C PRO A 421 -2.36 -15.05 13.68
N ASP A 422 -1.15 -14.49 13.85
CA ASP A 422 -0.91 -13.33 14.73
C ASP A 422 -0.86 -11.99 14.00
N ARG A 423 -0.57 -11.99 12.69
CA ARG A 423 -0.31 -10.75 11.95
C ARG A 423 -1.49 -10.28 11.11
N HIS A 424 -2.19 -11.15 10.39
CA HIS A 424 -3.39 -10.85 9.61
C HIS A 424 -4.08 -12.20 9.32
N LYS A 425 -5.23 -12.48 9.93
CA LYS A 425 -5.96 -13.73 9.70
C LYS A 425 -6.46 -13.76 8.25
N TRP A 426 -5.81 -14.55 7.40
CA TRP A 426 -6.31 -14.82 6.07
C TRP A 426 -7.46 -15.81 6.15
N PHE A 427 -8.53 -15.52 5.42
CA PHE A 427 -9.67 -16.41 5.27
C PHE A 427 -10.02 -16.54 3.79
N PRO A 428 -10.39 -17.75 3.33
CA PRO A 428 -11.08 -17.91 2.06
C PRO A 428 -12.34 -17.03 2.04
N THR A 429 -12.75 -16.59 0.85
CA THR A 429 -13.98 -15.81 0.72
C THR A 429 -15.20 -16.62 1.17
N GLU A 430 -16.22 -15.94 1.69
CA GLU A 430 -17.46 -16.59 2.13
C GLU A 430 -18.12 -17.36 0.99
N LYS A 431 -18.03 -16.83 -0.24
CA LYS A 431 -18.44 -17.51 -1.47
C LYS A 431 -17.73 -18.85 -1.63
N THR A 432 -16.39 -18.86 -1.54
CA THR A 432 -15.59 -20.08 -1.65
C THR A 432 -15.96 -21.10 -0.57
N VAL A 433 -16.10 -20.66 0.68
CA VAL A 433 -16.55 -21.54 1.80
C VAL A 433 -17.93 -22.14 1.52
N ALA A 434 -18.90 -21.33 1.11
CA ALA A 434 -20.25 -21.80 0.80
C ALA A 434 -20.26 -22.83 -0.34
N MET A 435 -19.41 -22.67 -1.36
CA MET A 435 -19.28 -23.64 -2.45
C MET A 435 -18.71 -24.99 -1.97
N PHE A 436 -17.73 -24.98 -1.06
CA PHE A 436 -17.23 -26.21 -0.43
C PHE A 436 -18.32 -26.91 0.37
N LEU A 437 -19.03 -26.19 1.24
CA LEU A 437 -20.10 -26.76 2.07
C LEU A 437 -21.21 -27.37 1.22
N LYS A 438 -21.69 -26.65 0.20
CA LYS A 438 -22.69 -27.15 -0.74
C LYS A 438 -22.24 -28.42 -1.44
N TYR A 439 -20.98 -28.49 -1.87
CA TYR A 439 -20.42 -29.70 -2.48
C TYR A 439 -20.45 -30.89 -1.51
N PHE A 440 -20.07 -30.69 -0.25
CA PHE A 440 -20.08 -31.75 0.75
C PHE A 440 -21.48 -32.25 1.07
N GLU A 441 -22.47 -31.36 1.15
CA GLU A 441 -23.88 -31.73 1.32
C GLU A 441 -24.41 -32.56 0.14
N GLU A 442 -24.11 -32.15 -1.09
CA GLU A 442 -24.60 -32.83 -2.30
C GLU A 442 -23.94 -34.18 -2.56
N LYS A 443 -22.66 -34.33 -2.21
CA LYS A 443 -21.87 -35.54 -2.52
C LYS A 443 -21.68 -36.47 -1.33
N ASN A 444 -22.04 -36.03 -0.11
CA ASN A 444 -21.81 -36.75 1.14
C ASN A 444 -20.34 -37.19 1.30
N ASP A 445 -19.42 -36.33 0.88
CA ASP A 445 -17.97 -36.59 0.83
C ASP A 445 -17.31 -36.24 2.16
N MET A 446 -17.38 -37.19 3.10
CA MET A 446 -16.90 -37.01 4.48
C MET A 446 -15.38 -36.85 4.57
N GLU A 447 -14.61 -37.49 3.69
CA GLU A 447 -13.14 -37.43 3.71
C GLU A 447 -12.64 -36.03 3.36
N ASN A 448 -13.15 -35.47 2.25
CA ASN A 448 -12.78 -34.12 1.82
C ASN A 448 -13.36 -33.04 2.73
N ALA A 449 -14.53 -33.28 3.35
CA ALA A 449 -15.07 -32.41 4.40
C ALA A 449 -14.14 -32.36 5.63
N GLU A 450 -13.57 -33.48 6.06
CA GLU A 450 -12.62 -33.51 7.17
C GLU A 450 -11.35 -32.72 6.85
N ARG A 451 -10.80 -32.86 5.64
CA ARG A 451 -9.64 -32.09 5.16
C ARG A 451 -9.92 -30.58 5.15
N PHE A 452 -11.10 -30.19 4.68
CA PHE A 452 -11.56 -28.81 4.70
C PHE A 452 -11.62 -28.27 6.14
N CYS A 453 -12.28 -29.01 7.05
CA CYS A 453 -12.39 -28.63 8.46
C CYS A 453 -11.02 -28.46 9.14
N LYS A 454 -10.05 -29.35 8.87
CA LYS A 454 -8.66 -29.23 9.37
C LYS A 454 -8.00 -27.93 8.91
N SER A 455 -8.19 -27.55 7.64
CA SER A 455 -7.66 -26.29 7.10
C SER A 455 -8.32 -25.07 7.74
N MET A 456 -9.64 -25.11 7.96
CA MET A 456 -10.40 -24.03 8.60
C MET A 456 -10.05 -23.86 10.09
N LYS A 457 -9.78 -24.97 10.80
CA LYS A 457 -9.23 -24.93 12.17
C LYS A 457 -7.87 -24.27 12.23
N LYS A 458 -6.97 -24.62 11.31
CA LYS A 458 -5.61 -24.05 11.25
C LYS A 458 -5.58 -22.53 11.11
N ILE A 459 -6.57 -21.96 10.43
CA ILE A 459 -6.71 -20.51 10.27
C ILE A 459 -7.60 -19.85 11.35
N GLY A 460 -8.08 -20.63 12.34
CA GLY A 460 -8.88 -20.14 13.46
C GLY A 460 -10.32 -19.75 13.09
N ARG A 461 -10.94 -20.46 12.13
CA ARG A 461 -12.34 -20.27 11.72
C ARG A 461 -13.31 -21.28 12.34
N LEU A 462 -12.79 -22.34 12.94
CA LEU A 462 -13.54 -23.35 13.68
C LEU A 462 -12.85 -23.52 15.03
N ASP A 463 -13.63 -23.56 16.10
CA ASP A 463 -13.12 -23.88 17.42
C ASP A 463 -12.66 -25.35 17.47
N ASP A 464 -11.69 -25.64 18.33
CA ASP A 464 -11.43 -27.03 18.70
C ASP A 464 -12.55 -27.52 19.63
N PRO A 465 -12.94 -28.80 19.51
CA PRO A 465 -14.10 -29.36 20.20
C PRO A 465 -14.01 -29.31 21.72
#